data_AF-A0AAV6D6B5-F1
#
_entry.id   AF-A0AAV6D6B5-F1
#
_cell.length_a   1.000
_cell.length_b   1.000
_cell.length_c   1.000
_cell.angle_alpha   90.00
_cell.angle_beta   90.00
_cell.angle_gamma   90.00
#
_symmetry.space_group_name_H-M   'P 1'
#
loop_
_entity.id
_entity.type
_entity.pdbx_description
1 polymer ?
#
loop_
_entity_poly.entity_id
_entity_poly.type
_entity_poly.pdbx_seq_one_letter_code
_entity_poly.pdbx_strand_id
1 'polypeptide(L)'
;MKHLIRLAIFILTLAPIFVRAGGDEVVVVYNKRMPESKAVADYYARMRNVPQKQVYGFSLTTNETMSRAEFHDSLQIPLAKKLESDGLWKFARTTISATKGQPERAVRRVVAAKIRYAVLCYGVPLRIAEDSNLQEAGATNFPSFFRNNGAAVDSELTLLPQIEMNLSLTGPWQNPTYNVTNAAWLNPTNGILLVARLDGPSPDIACSLVDKAVQAERDGLWGRAYFDTRGLKPAESGYFSGDQMILGAAQISRAIGFETVVDDKPATFATDFPMSQIAIYAGWYDENASGPFSLPKVEFMPGAFAYHLHSFSAATIRSATDRWVGPLLAKGATCTMGCVDEPSLQFTPNVALFLERWSVRQFTFGEAAWASQLALSWQTTVVGDPLYRPFKKTPEMLHQELAQRRSPLVEWSFLRLANLNLLRGAPGAQVIDFLENLPATANSAVLTEKLAGLCDAEGKPSATIDFYERALQLNPSPEQKIRLRIALGEKLQAQNRNRDAVENYQKLLEESPDYPGKNSIEEKIKSLEPKSAGTNSPENP
;
A
#
# COMPACT_ATOMS: atom_id res chain seq x y z
N MET A 1 -0.60 -72.72 -3.74
CA MET A 1 -0.88 -71.90 -4.94
C MET A 1 -1.86 -70.80 -4.53
N LYS A 2 -1.34 -69.64 -4.12
CA LYS A 2 -1.25 -68.40 -4.93
C LYS A 2 -2.63 -67.88 -5.35
N HIS A 3 -3.15 -66.87 -4.66
CA HIS A 3 -3.57 -65.61 -5.29
C HIS A 3 -3.55 -64.47 -4.26
N LEU A 4 -2.52 -63.63 -4.41
CA LEU A 4 -2.33 -62.34 -3.74
C LEU A 4 -3.34 -61.34 -4.33
N ILE A 5 -4.21 -60.75 -3.53
CA ILE A 5 -4.98 -59.56 -3.94
C ILE A 5 -4.13 -58.35 -3.54
N ARG A 6 -3.45 -57.74 -4.52
CA ARG A 6 -2.80 -56.43 -4.38
C ARG A 6 -3.88 -55.36 -4.54
N LEU A 7 -4.27 -54.72 -3.44
CA LEU A 7 -5.05 -53.49 -3.49
C LEU A 7 -4.08 -52.33 -3.77
N ALA A 8 -4.02 -51.88 -5.02
CA ALA A 8 -3.29 -50.68 -5.40
C ALA A 8 -4.13 -49.45 -5.03
N ILE A 9 -3.79 -48.78 -3.93
CA ILE A 9 -4.32 -47.47 -3.59
C ILE A 9 -3.65 -46.47 -4.53
N PHE A 10 -4.34 -46.04 -5.58
CA PHE A 10 -3.95 -44.89 -6.38
C PHE A 10 -4.28 -43.62 -5.57
N ILE A 11 -3.30 -43.13 -4.80
CA ILE A 11 -3.34 -41.76 -4.29
C ILE A 11 -3.06 -40.87 -5.51
N LEU A 12 -4.11 -40.36 -6.16
CA LEU A 12 -3.98 -39.21 -7.03
C LEU A 12 -3.61 -38.01 -6.14
N THR A 13 -2.32 -37.76 -5.97
CA THR A 13 -1.84 -36.45 -5.50
C THR A 13 -2.14 -35.45 -6.61
N LEU A 14 -3.34 -34.90 -6.63
CA LEU A 14 -3.60 -33.61 -7.27
C LEU A 14 -2.77 -32.59 -6.49
N ALA A 15 -1.51 -32.43 -6.91
CA ALA A 15 -0.73 -31.29 -6.48
C ALA A 15 -1.55 -30.05 -6.85
N PRO A 16 -1.94 -29.19 -5.89
CA PRO A 16 -2.60 -27.95 -6.23
C PRO A 16 -1.69 -27.23 -7.22
N ILE A 17 -2.22 -26.95 -8.41
CA ILE A 17 -1.55 -26.08 -9.39
C ILE A 17 -1.57 -24.70 -8.75
N PHE A 18 -0.55 -24.40 -7.95
CA PHE A 18 -0.34 -23.07 -7.44
C PHE A 18 -0.11 -22.18 -8.65
N VAL A 19 -1.00 -21.21 -8.87
CA VAL A 19 -0.76 -20.09 -9.77
C VAL A 19 0.53 -19.42 -9.30
N ARG A 20 1.59 -19.57 -10.10
CA ARG A 20 2.93 -19.12 -9.75
C ARG A 20 3.18 -17.76 -10.38
N ALA A 21 3.07 -16.69 -9.59
CA ALA A 21 3.53 -15.36 -9.97
C ALA A 21 5.07 -15.32 -10.02
N GLY A 22 5.63 -15.43 -11.23
CA GLY A 22 7.07 -15.44 -11.50
C GLY A 22 7.46 -14.50 -12.64
N GLY A 23 8.74 -14.18 -12.77
CA GLY A 23 9.23 -13.30 -13.83
C GLY A 23 8.97 -13.82 -15.25
N ASP A 24 8.80 -15.14 -15.42
CA ASP A 24 8.38 -15.77 -16.66
C ASP A 24 6.96 -15.38 -17.10
N GLU A 25 6.10 -14.93 -16.18
CA GLU A 25 4.77 -14.41 -16.47
C GLU A 25 4.72 -12.89 -16.70
N VAL A 26 5.88 -12.21 -16.73
CA VAL A 26 5.95 -10.74 -16.81
C VAL A 26 6.51 -10.29 -18.15
N VAL A 27 5.91 -9.26 -18.73
CA VAL A 27 6.56 -8.44 -19.78
C VAL A 27 6.96 -7.08 -19.22
N VAL A 28 8.10 -6.57 -19.66
CA VAL A 28 8.64 -5.28 -19.21
C VAL A 28 8.63 -4.32 -20.39
N VAL A 29 8.12 -3.12 -20.18
CA VAL A 29 7.95 -2.09 -21.21
C VAL A 29 8.75 -0.86 -20.80
N TYR A 30 9.67 -0.42 -21.66
CA TYR A 30 10.48 0.78 -21.43
C TYR A 30 10.38 1.77 -22.58
N ASN A 31 10.63 3.04 -22.28
CA ASN A 31 10.72 4.10 -23.26
C ASN A 31 12.13 4.16 -23.86
N LYS A 32 12.25 3.84 -25.15
CA LYS A 32 13.52 3.85 -25.90
C LYS A 32 14.17 5.22 -25.99
N ARG A 33 13.42 6.30 -25.81
CA ARG A 33 13.95 7.67 -25.84
C ARG A 33 14.66 8.05 -24.54
N MET A 34 14.61 7.20 -23.51
CA MET A 34 15.18 7.45 -22.19
C MET A 34 16.09 6.29 -21.76
N PRO A 35 17.42 6.46 -21.76
CA PRO A 35 18.35 5.43 -21.29
C PRO A 35 18.05 4.93 -19.87
N GLU A 36 17.59 5.83 -18.99
CA GLU A 36 17.20 5.53 -17.61
C GLU A 36 16.01 4.57 -17.56
N SER A 37 15.08 4.68 -18.50
CA SER A 37 13.95 3.74 -18.63
C SER A 37 14.43 2.31 -18.88
N LYS A 38 15.40 2.17 -19.80
CA LYS A 38 16.01 0.87 -20.09
C LYS A 38 16.78 0.34 -18.88
N ALA A 39 17.49 1.20 -18.16
CA ALA A 39 18.22 0.80 -16.96
C ALA A 39 17.28 0.22 -15.88
N VAL A 40 16.13 0.85 -15.64
CA VAL A 40 15.10 0.33 -14.73
C VAL A 40 14.54 -1.02 -15.22
N ALA A 41 14.29 -1.15 -16.53
CA ALA A 41 13.81 -2.40 -17.12
C ALA A 41 14.80 -3.56 -16.97
N ASP A 42 16.08 -3.32 -17.30
CA ASP A 42 17.15 -4.30 -17.16
C ASP A 42 17.39 -4.66 -15.68
N TYR A 43 17.24 -3.69 -14.77
CA TYR A 43 17.31 -3.92 -13.33
C TYR A 43 16.21 -4.87 -12.87
N TYR A 44 14.95 -4.54 -13.16
CA TYR A 44 13.82 -5.36 -12.78
C TYR A 44 13.88 -6.77 -13.38
N ALA A 45 14.23 -6.87 -14.66
CA ALA A 45 14.36 -8.16 -15.34
C ALA A 45 15.38 -9.08 -14.66
N ARG A 46 16.51 -8.53 -14.19
CA ARG A 46 17.49 -9.28 -13.38
C ARG A 46 16.92 -9.68 -12.03
N MET A 47 16.33 -8.75 -11.29
CA MET A 47 15.83 -9.00 -9.93
C MET A 47 14.70 -10.05 -9.89
N ARG A 48 13.81 -10.06 -10.89
CA ARG A 48 12.69 -11.00 -10.96
C ARG A 48 12.90 -12.17 -11.93
N ASN A 49 14.09 -12.29 -12.52
CA ASN A 49 14.41 -13.29 -13.54
C ASN A 49 13.41 -13.28 -14.72
N VAL A 50 13.05 -12.08 -15.19
CA VAL A 50 12.23 -11.92 -16.39
C VAL A 50 13.07 -12.32 -17.62
N PRO A 51 12.56 -13.18 -18.51
CA PRO A 51 13.26 -13.52 -19.75
C PRO A 51 13.59 -12.28 -20.58
N GLN A 52 14.82 -12.17 -21.09
CA GLN A 52 15.24 -11.00 -21.87
C GLN A 52 14.36 -10.75 -23.12
N LYS A 53 13.81 -11.82 -23.71
CA LYS A 53 12.85 -11.72 -24.82
C LYS A 53 11.50 -11.11 -24.44
N GLN A 54 11.22 -10.96 -23.15
CA GLN A 54 10.01 -10.33 -22.60
C GLN A 54 10.25 -8.85 -22.21
N VAL A 55 11.40 -8.27 -22.58
CA VAL A 55 11.73 -6.86 -22.33
C VAL A 55 11.62 -6.06 -23.64
N TYR A 56 10.62 -5.19 -23.72
CA TYR A 56 10.23 -4.47 -24.93
C TYR A 56 10.44 -2.97 -24.81
N GLY A 57 11.17 -2.40 -25.77
CA GLY A 57 11.30 -0.95 -25.91
C GLY A 57 10.40 -0.37 -27.00
N PHE A 58 9.77 0.76 -26.69
CA PHE A 58 8.98 1.56 -27.63
C PHE A 58 9.43 3.02 -27.59
N SER A 59 9.41 3.70 -28.74
CA SER A 59 9.79 5.11 -28.82
C SER A 59 8.60 5.99 -28.48
N LEU A 60 8.47 6.36 -27.21
CA LEU A 60 7.31 7.11 -26.68
C LEU A 60 7.70 8.57 -26.39
N THR A 61 6.71 9.44 -26.18
CA THR A 61 6.96 10.78 -25.62
C THR A 61 7.66 10.69 -24.27
N THR A 62 8.47 11.71 -23.92
CA THR A 62 9.13 11.82 -22.62
C THR A 62 8.27 12.56 -21.59
N ASN A 63 7.09 13.04 -21.98
CA ASN A 63 6.12 13.67 -21.09
C ASN A 63 5.30 12.61 -20.33
N GLU A 64 4.74 12.98 -19.18
CA GLU A 64 3.80 12.13 -18.43
C GLU A 64 2.46 11.94 -19.17
N THR A 65 2.14 12.78 -20.15
CA THR A 65 0.91 12.71 -20.94
C THR A 65 1.24 12.39 -22.39
N MET A 66 0.49 11.45 -22.97
CA MET A 66 0.51 11.14 -24.40
C MET A 66 -0.89 11.30 -25.00
N SER A 67 -0.96 11.58 -26.30
CA SER A 67 -2.24 11.59 -27.03
C SER A 67 -2.81 10.17 -27.21
N ARG A 68 -4.11 10.08 -27.46
CA ARG A 68 -4.79 8.81 -27.76
C ARG A 68 -4.21 8.11 -28.98
N ALA A 69 -3.87 8.86 -30.04
CA ALA A 69 -3.22 8.34 -31.24
C ALA A 69 -1.81 7.79 -30.94
N GLU A 70 -0.99 8.53 -30.19
CA GLU A 70 0.34 8.04 -29.78
C GLU A 70 0.22 6.76 -28.95
N PHE A 71 -0.75 6.67 -28.03
CA PHE A 71 -0.98 5.47 -27.24
C PHE A 71 -1.31 4.28 -28.13
N HIS A 72 -2.29 4.45 -29.01
CA HIS A 72 -2.75 3.41 -29.92
C HIS A 72 -1.64 2.92 -30.87
N ASP A 73 -1.00 3.85 -31.57
CA ASP A 73 -0.08 3.55 -32.68
C ASP A 73 1.33 3.19 -32.22
N SER A 74 1.81 3.82 -31.13
CA SER A 74 3.20 3.65 -30.67
C SER A 74 3.36 2.65 -29.53
N LEU A 75 2.29 2.34 -28.79
CA LEU A 75 2.34 1.46 -27.63
C LEU A 75 1.37 0.28 -27.74
N GLN A 76 0.05 0.52 -27.81
CA GLN A 76 -0.99 -0.49 -27.69
C GLN A 76 -0.92 -1.56 -28.79
N ILE A 77 -1.05 -1.17 -30.06
CA ILE A 77 -0.98 -2.10 -31.20
C ILE A 77 0.40 -2.78 -31.26
N PRO A 78 1.54 -2.05 -31.20
CA PRO A 78 2.86 -2.68 -31.26
C PRO A 78 3.12 -3.68 -30.14
N LEU A 79 2.64 -3.41 -28.92
CA LEU A 79 2.75 -4.34 -27.79
C LEU A 79 1.93 -5.61 -28.05
N ALA A 80 0.65 -5.47 -28.40
CA ALA A 80 -0.20 -6.63 -28.65
C ALA A 80 0.35 -7.56 -29.74
N LYS A 81 0.88 -6.98 -30.83
CA LYS A 81 1.53 -7.72 -31.92
C LYS A 81 2.77 -8.47 -31.46
N LYS A 82 3.64 -7.85 -30.65
CA LYS A 82 4.83 -8.51 -30.09
C LYS A 82 4.46 -9.68 -29.18
N LEU A 83 3.48 -9.49 -28.31
CA LEU A 83 3.00 -10.55 -27.42
C LEU A 83 2.47 -11.78 -28.20
N GLU A 84 1.82 -11.54 -29.35
CA GLU A 84 1.35 -12.63 -30.23
C GLU A 84 2.51 -13.25 -31.02
N SER A 85 3.39 -12.46 -31.62
CA SER A 85 4.53 -12.97 -32.40
C SER A 85 5.48 -13.82 -31.56
N ASP A 86 5.66 -13.44 -30.29
CA ASP A 86 6.58 -14.12 -29.38
C ASP A 86 5.92 -15.33 -28.68
N GLY A 87 4.66 -15.61 -29.02
CA GLY A 87 3.90 -16.74 -28.47
C GLY A 87 3.69 -16.66 -26.97
N LEU A 88 3.61 -15.43 -26.44
CA LEU A 88 3.27 -15.15 -25.04
C LEU A 88 1.76 -15.18 -24.81
N TRP A 89 0.97 -14.99 -25.87
CA TRP A 89 -0.46 -15.26 -25.88
C TRP A 89 -0.94 -15.67 -27.28
N LYS A 90 -2.21 -16.08 -27.38
CA LYS A 90 -2.83 -16.49 -28.65
C LYS A 90 -4.25 -15.98 -28.75
N PHE A 91 -4.58 -15.32 -29.86
CA PHE A 91 -5.95 -14.97 -30.21
C PHE A 91 -6.67 -16.13 -30.91
N ALA A 92 -7.94 -16.33 -30.60
CA ALA A 92 -8.83 -17.18 -31.37
C ALA A 92 -10.25 -16.61 -31.37
N ARG A 93 -11.03 -17.05 -32.37
CA ARG A 93 -12.46 -16.75 -32.44
C ARG A 93 -13.19 -17.53 -31.35
N THR A 94 -13.96 -16.82 -30.54
CA THR A 94 -14.86 -17.37 -29.53
C THR A 94 -16.25 -16.80 -29.75
N THR A 95 -17.26 -17.48 -29.24
CA THR A 95 -18.61 -16.97 -29.26
C THR A 95 -19.00 -16.48 -27.87
N ILE A 96 -19.47 -15.24 -27.77
CA ILE A 96 -20.13 -14.74 -26.58
C ILE A 96 -21.61 -15.11 -26.71
N SER A 97 -22.08 -15.97 -25.81
CA SER A 97 -23.49 -16.39 -25.77
C SER A 97 -24.42 -15.20 -25.60
N ALA A 98 -25.60 -15.29 -26.19
CA ALA A 98 -26.62 -14.26 -26.05
C ALA A 98 -26.99 -14.05 -24.57
N THR A 99 -27.07 -12.78 -24.16
CA THR A 99 -27.60 -12.37 -22.86
C THR A 99 -28.83 -11.47 -23.10
N LYS A 100 -29.63 -11.19 -22.06
CA LYS A 100 -30.84 -10.36 -22.20
C LYS A 100 -30.48 -9.01 -22.85
N GLY A 101 -30.85 -8.84 -24.12
CA GLY A 101 -30.64 -7.62 -24.90
C GLY A 101 -29.40 -7.59 -25.80
N GLN A 102 -28.54 -8.61 -25.82
CA GLN A 102 -27.43 -8.70 -26.77
C GLN A 102 -27.43 -10.04 -27.52
N PRO A 103 -27.43 -10.03 -28.87
CA PRO A 103 -27.37 -11.25 -29.66
C PRO A 103 -26.04 -11.97 -29.48
N GLU A 104 -26.03 -13.25 -29.78
CA GLU A 104 -24.80 -14.03 -29.87
C GLU A 104 -23.84 -13.35 -30.86
N ARG A 105 -22.60 -13.13 -30.43
CA ARG A 105 -21.58 -12.49 -31.26
C ARG A 105 -20.28 -13.26 -31.23
N ALA A 106 -19.72 -13.48 -32.42
CA ALA A 106 -18.37 -13.97 -32.53
C ALA A 106 -17.39 -12.83 -32.25
N VAL A 107 -16.48 -13.03 -31.30
CA VAL A 107 -15.40 -12.10 -30.99
C VAL A 107 -14.07 -12.82 -31.12
N ARG A 108 -12.99 -12.08 -31.39
CA ARG A 108 -11.64 -12.60 -31.31
C ARG A 108 -11.02 -12.06 -30.03
N ARG A 109 -10.54 -12.96 -29.18
CA ARG A 109 -9.91 -12.62 -27.88
C ARG A 109 -8.77 -13.56 -27.58
N VAL A 110 -7.98 -13.21 -26.56
CA VAL A 110 -6.94 -14.10 -26.03
C VAL A 110 -7.57 -15.37 -25.44
N VAL A 111 -7.16 -16.54 -25.93
CA VAL A 111 -7.64 -17.86 -25.46
C VAL A 111 -6.56 -18.68 -24.76
N ALA A 112 -5.30 -18.26 -24.88
CA ALA A 112 -4.17 -18.82 -24.14
C ALA A 112 -3.16 -17.72 -23.87
N ALA A 113 -2.54 -17.73 -22.69
CA ALA A 113 -1.50 -16.79 -22.29
C ALA A 113 -0.47 -17.47 -21.37
N LYS A 114 0.79 -17.08 -21.52
CA LYS A 114 1.92 -17.45 -20.65
C LYS A 114 2.28 -16.32 -19.69
N ILE A 115 1.80 -15.12 -19.96
CA ILE A 115 2.01 -13.93 -19.15
C ILE A 115 0.72 -13.54 -18.44
N ARG A 116 0.86 -12.89 -17.30
CA ARG A 116 -0.25 -12.26 -16.56
C ARG A 116 0.00 -10.80 -16.25
N TYR A 117 1.26 -10.36 -16.30
CA TYR A 117 1.68 -9.05 -15.85
C TYR A 117 2.39 -8.26 -16.95
N ALA A 118 2.19 -6.94 -16.93
CA ALA A 118 3.01 -5.98 -17.65
C ALA A 118 3.57 -4.95 -16.68
N VAL A 119 4.88 -4.71 -16.75
CA VAL A 119 5.59 -3.71 -15.95
C VAL A 119 6.01 -2.56 -16.84
N LEU A 120 5.47 -1.38 -16.59
CA LEU A 120 5.88 -0.15 -17.25
C LEU A 120 7.05 0.46 -16.47
N CYS A 121 8.15 0.78 -17.13
CA CYS A 121 9.31 1.38 -16.47
C CYS A 121 9.30 2.91 -16.54
N TYR A 122 10.10 3.52 -15.68
CA TYR A 122 10.38 4.96 -15.64
C TYR A 122 10.38 5.61 -17.03
N GLY A 123 9.59 6.67 -17.22
CA GLY A 123 9.53 7.37 -18.51
C GLY A 123 8.55 6.80 -19.55
N VAL A 124 7.84 5.70 -19.25
CA VAL A 124 6.61 5.36 -19.98
C VAL A 124 5.51 6.35 -19.54
N PRO A 125 4.75 6.97 -20.48
CA PRO A 125 3.74 7.97 -20.14
C PRO A 125 2.75 7.48 -19.08
N LEU A 126 2.32 8.40 -18.22
CA LEU A 126 1.43 8.16 -17.08
C LEU A 126 -0.04 8.11 -17.51
N ARG A 127 -0.44 9.04 -18.38
CA ARG A 127 -1.84 9.17 -18.81
C ARG A 127 -1.97 9.41 -20.31
N ILE A 128 -3.16 9.09 -20.79
CA ILE A 128 -3.65 9.38 -22.12
C ILE A 128 -4.56 10.60 -22.00
N ALA A 129 -4.28 11.63 -22.79
CA ALA A 129 -5.10 12.84 -22.84
C ALA A 129 -6.48 12.52 -23.43
N GLU A 130 -7.50 13.24 -22.97
CA GLU A 130 -8.81 13.29 -23.61
C GLU A 130 -8.66 13.77 -25.07
N ASP A 131 -9.33 13.09 -25.99
CA ASP A 131 -9.48 13.50 -27.38
C ASP A 131 -10.90 14.00 -27.62
N SER A 132 -11.05 15.32 -27.72
CA SER A 132 -12.34 15.97 -27.98
C SER A 132 -12.91 15.71 -29.37
N ASN A 133 -12.10 15.18 -30.30
CA ASN A 133 -12.54 14.82 -31.65
C ASN A 133 -13.07 13.38 -31.73
N LEU A 134 -12.86 12.56 -30.69
CA LEU A 134 -13.34 11.19 -30.66
C LEU A 134 -14.87 11.16 -30.45
N GLN A 135 -15.60 10.75 -31.47
CA GLN A 135 -17.04 10.56 -31.41
C GLN A 135 -17.37 9.06 -31.45
N GLU A 136 -17.79 8.51 -30.31
CA GLU A 136 -18.23 7.12 -30.22
C GLU A 136 -19.75 7.01 -30.13
N ALA A 137 -20.31 6.06 -30.87
CA ALA A 137 -21.73 5.75 -30.78
C ALA A 137 -22.09 5.29 -29.35
N GLY A 138 -23.07 5.94 -28.73
CA GLY A 138 -23.48 5.63 -27.36
C GLY A 138 -22.69 6.36 -26.27
N ALA A 139 -21.72 7.21 -26.60
CA ALA A 139 -21.06 8.09 -25.63
C ALA A 139 -22.07 8.98 -24.86
N THR A 140 -23.15 9.39 -25.53
CA THR A 140 -24.24 10.18 -24.93
C THR A 140 -25.06 9.40 -23.88
N ASN A 141 -24.95 8.07 -23.85
CA ASN A 141 -25.61 7.23 -22.83
C ASN A 141 -24.95 7.39 -21.45
N PHE A 142 -23.69 7.84 -21.40
CA PHE A 142 -23.05 8.19 -20.15
C PHE A 142 -23.53 9.56 -19.66
N PRO A 143 -23.71 9.76 -18.34
CA PRO A 143 -23.84 11.09 -17.76
C PRO A 143 -22.69 11.99 -18.22
N SER A 144 -22.94 13.29 -18.42
CA SER A 144 -21.94 14.23 -18.97
C SER A 144 -20.58 14.16 -18.29
N PHE A 145 -20.59 14.02 -16.96
CA PHE A 145 -19.39 13.88 -16.14
C PHE A 145 -18.53 12.65 -16.49
N PHE A 146 -19.14 11.56 -16.99
CA PHE A 146 -18.44 10.33 -17.38
C PHE A 146 -18.16 10.23 -18.87
N ARG A 147 -18.41 11.28 -19.65
CA ARG A 147 -18.09 11.32 -21.11
C ARG A 147 -16.62 11.70 -21.35
N ASN A 148 -15.71 11.10 -20.60
CA ASN A 148 -14.28 11.30 -20.73
C ASN A 148 -13.67 10.05 -21.39
N ASN A 149 -12.74 10.24 -22.33
CA ASN A 149 -12.00 9.19 -23.00
C ASN A 149 -10.48 9.26 -22.72
N GLY A 150 -10.04 10.07 -21.76
CA GLY A 150 -8.72 10.02 -21.15
C GLY A 150 -8.65 8.95 -20.05
N ALA A 151 -7.46 8.39 -19.83
CA ALA A 151 -7.25 7.32 -18.86
C ALA A 151 -5.79 7.27 -18.38
N ALA A 152 -5.54 6.61 -17.25
CA ALA A 152 -4.21 6.16 -16.91
C ALA A 152 -3.75 5.10 -17.94
N VAL A 153 -2.49 5.21 -18.40
CA VAL A 153 -1.92 4.23 -19.36
C VAL A 153 -1.97 2.81 -18.80
N ASP A 154 -1.75 2.67 -17.49
CA ASP A 154 -1.84 1.39 -16.77
C ASP A 154 -3.23 0.77 -16.94
N SER A 155 -4.27 1.54 -16.60
CA SER A 155 -5.67 1.11 -16.62
C SER A 155 -6.13 0.77 -18.03
N GLU A 156 -5.73 1.55 -19.03
CA GLU A 156 -6.04 1.28 -20.43
C GLU A 156 -5.38 -0.02 -20.93
N LEU A 157 -4.10 -0.23 -20.60
CA LEU A 157 -3.38 -1.45 -20.99
C LEU A 157 -3.92 -2.71 -20.30
N THR A 158 -4.66 -2.60 -19.21
CA THR A 158 -5.33 -3.78 -18.63
C THR A 158 -6.32 -4.43 -19.59
N LEU A 159 -6.90 -3.65 -20.51
CA LEU A 159 -7.83 -4.12 -21.54
C LEU A 159 -7.14 -4.63 -22.82
N LEU A 160 -5.80 -4.65 -22.87
CA LEU A 160 -5.06 -5.12 -24.05
C LEU A 160 -5.46 -6.54 -24.53
N PRO A 161 -5.80 -7.52 -23.67
CA PRO A 161 -6.29 -8.83 -24.13
C PRO A 161 -7.61 -8.77 -24.92
N GLN A 162 -8.33 -7.64 -24.84
CA GLN A 162 -9.62 -7.37 -25.48
C GLN A 162 -9.50 -6.35 -26.63
N ILE A 163 -8.28 -6.05 -27.10
CA ILE A 163 -8.02 -5.04 -28.16
C ILE A 163 -8.84 -5.26 -29.45
N GLU A 164 -9.17 -6.51 -29.80
CA GLU A 164 -9.95 -6.86 -31.00
C GLU A 164 -11.48 -6.89 -30.77
N MET A 165 -11.95 -6.44 -29.60
CA MET A 165 -13.38 -6.41 -29.24
C MET A 165 -14.05 -5.06 -29.50
N ASN A 166 -13.31 -4.05 -29.98
CA ASN A 166 -13.80 -2.68 -30.23
C ASN A 166 -14.58 -2.12 -29.02
N LEU A 167 -13.96 -2.18 -27.83
CA LEU A 167 -14.53 -1.62 -26.62
C LEU A 167 -14.63 -0.09 -26.74
N SER A 168 -15.68 0.49 -26.17
CA SER A 168 -15.83 1.94 -26.05
C SER A 168 -14.69 2.51 -25.22
N LEU A 169 -14.05 3.57 -25.72
CA LEU A 169 -13.01 4.32 -25.01
C LEU A 169 -13.60 5.36 -24.05
N THR A 170 -14.83 5.80 -24.31
CA THR A 170 -15.55 6.75 -23.49
C THR A 170 -16.09 6.08 -22.23
N GLY A 171 -15.75 6.64 -21.07
CA GLY A 171 -16.27 6.26 -19.76
C GLY A 171 -15.56 5.08 -19.09
N PRO A 172 -15.88 4.81 -17.82
CA PRO A 172 -15.28 3.71 -17.08
C PRO A 172 -15.80 2.36 -17.59
N TRP A 173 -14.90 1.41 -17.82
CA TRP A 173 -15.26 0.05 -18.20
C TRP A 173 -15.35 -0.86 -16.98
N GLN A 174 -16.45 -1.58 -16.77
CA GLN A 174 -16.61 -2.42 -15.59
C GLN A 174 -15.53 -3.52 -15.54
N ASN A 175 -14.78 -3.59 -14.44
CA ASN A 175 -13.78 -4.63 -14.25
C ASN A 175 -14.45 -5.98 -13.94
N PRO A 176 -14.37 -7.00 -14.83
CA PRO A 176 -14.98 -8.31 -14.61
C PRO A 176 -14.28 -9.11 -13.51
N THR A 177 -13.09 -8.67 -13.09
CA THR A 177 -12.31 -9.29 -12.02
C THR A 177 -12.39 -8.54 -10.69
N TYR A 178 -13.23 -7.50 -10.60
CA TYR A 178 -13.49 -6.83 -9.34
C TYR A 178 -14.00 -7.84 -8.30
N ASN A 179 -13.41 -7.79 -7.10
CA ASN A 179 -13.77 -8.63 -5.95
C ASN A 179 -13.54 -10.15 -6.15
N VAL A 180 -12.78 -10.59 -7.16
CA VAL A 180 -12.43 -12.02 -7.28
C VAL A 180 -11.60 -12.50 -6.10
N THR A 181 -11.88 -13.69 -5.59
CA THR A 181 -11.14 -14.31 -4.47
C THR A 181 -10.16 -15.39 -4.92
N ASN A 182 -10.20 -15.76 -6.20
CA ASN A 182 -9.30 -16.73 -6.81
C ASN A 182 -8.41 -16.03 -7.84
N ALA A 183 -7.10 -15.98 -7.57
CA ALA A 183 -6.11 -15.33 -8.42
C ALA A 183 -6.04 -15.88 -9.85
N ALA A 184 -6.50 -17.12 -10.09
CA ALA A 184 -6.57 -17.69 -11.44
C ALA A 184 -7.51 -16.91 -12.38
N TRP A 185 -8.47 -16.14 -11.84
CA TRP A 185 -9.32 -15.26 -12.64
C TRP A 185 -8.57 -14.06 -13.23
N LEU A 186 -7.46 -13.66 -12.61
CA LEU A 186 -6.63 -12.54 -13.02
C LEU A 186 -5.65 -13.01 -14.11
N ASN A 187 -6.18 -13.23 -15.31
CA ASN A 187 -5.46 -13.79 -16.45
C ASN A 187 -5.92 -13.14 -17.77
N PRO A 188 -5.03 -12.95 -18.77
CA PRO A 188 -5.42 -12.44 -20.08
C PRO A 188 -6.53 -13.24 -20.78
N THR A 189 -6.65 -14.56 -20.53
CA THR A 189 -7.76 -15.36 -21.08
C THR A 189 -9.14 -14.95 -20.55
N ASN A 190 -9.15 -14.24 -19.41
CA ASN A 190 -10.35 -13.65 -18.81
C ASN A 190 -10.48 -12.15 -19.10
N GLY A 191 -9.69 -11.63 -20.05
CA GLY A 191 -9.80 -10.26 -20.55
C GLY A 191 -9.04 -9.21 -19.76
N ILE A 192 -8.15 -9.60 -18.84
CA ILE A 192 -7.35 -8.66 -18.04
C ILE A 192 -5.84 -8.94 -18.11
N LEU A 193 -5.06 -7.90 -18.35
CA LEU A 193 -3.62 -7.87 -18.17
C LEU A 193 -3.30 -7.07 -16.90
N LEU A 194 -2.52 -7.63 -15.96
CA LEU A 194 -2.21 -6.95 -14.71
C LEU A 194 -1.06 -5.96 -14.91
N VAL A 195 -1.39 -4.69 -15.04
CA VAL A 195 -0.41 -3.64 -15.32
C VAL A 195 0.00 -2.93 -14.04
N ALA A 196 1.30 -2.77 -13.83
CA ALA A 196 1.84 -1.88 -12.79
C ALA A 196 3.05 -1.15 -13.37
N ARG A 197 3.51 -0.09 -12.70
CA ARG A 197 4.70 0.64 -13.10
C ARG A 197 5.77 0.70 -12.01
N LEU A 198 7.02 0.57 -12.44
CA LEU A 198 8.21 0.89 -11.65
C LEU A 198 8.64 2.29 -12.05
N ASP A 199 8.14 3.25 -11.29
CA ASP A 199 8.23 4.66 -11.64
C ASP A 199 8.16 5.54 -10.40
N GLY A 200 8.44 6.84 -10.54
CA GLY A 200 8.43 7.82 -9.45
C GLY A 200 9.28 9.05 -9.77
N PRO A 201 9.65 9.87 -8.76
CA PRO A 201 10.39 11.10 -9.00
C PRO A 201 11.77 10.90 -9.65
N SER A 202 12.38 9.72 -9.49
CA SER A 202 13.68 9.38 -10.09
C SER A 202 13.75 7.90 -10.48
N PRO A 203 14.66 7.52 -11.41
CA PRO A 203 14.91 6.11 -11.73
C PRO A 203 15.43 5.30 -10.53
N ASP A 204 16.19 5.93 -9.63
CA ASP A 204 16.66 5.28 -8.39
C ASP A 204 15.50 4.92 -7.47
N ILE A 205 14.52 5.82 -7.32
CA ILE A 205 13.29 5.52 -6.58
C ILE A 205 12.56 4.35 -7.24
N ALA A 206 12.43 4.34 -8.58
CA ALA A 206 11.79 3.26 -9.32
C ALA A 206 12.46 1.89 -9.08
N CYS A 207 13.80 1.82 -9.10
CA CYS A 207 14.55 0.60 -8.76
C CYS A 207 14.33 0.20 -7.29
N SER A 208 14.34 1.18 -6.37
CA SER A 208 14.17 0.93 -4.93
C SER A 208 12.83 0.28 -4.58
N LEU A 209 11.78 0.46 -5.40
CA LEU A 209 10.49 -0.20 -5.19
C LEU A 209 10.63 -1.73 -5.23
N VAL A 210 11.48 -2.22 -6.14
CA VAL A 210 11.79 -3.65 -6.30
C VAL A 210 12.63 -4.14 -5.12
N ASP A 211 13.63 -3.35 -4.72
CA ASP A 211 14.53 -3.71 -3.62
C ASP A 211 13.78 -3.87 -2.30
N LYS A 212 12.93 -2.89 -1.98
CA LYS A 212 12.10 -2.91 -0.78
C LYS A 212 11.07 -4.05 -0.83
N ALA A 213 10.50 -4.34 -2.00
CA ALA A 213 9.58 -5.46 -2.18
C ALA A 213 10.27 -6.82 -1.94
N VAL A 214 11.42 -7.05 -2.56
CA VAL A 214 12.22 -8.29 -2.40
C VAL A 214 12.73 -8.43 -0.96
N GLN A 215 13.14 -7.32 -0.33
CA GLN A 215 13.53 -7.30 1.08
C GLN A 215 12.37 -7.73 1.98
N ALA A 216 11.17 -7.17 1.78
CA ALA A 216 10.00 -7.51 2.57
C ALA A 216 9.48 -8.94 2.31
N GLU A 217 9.64 -9.49 1.11
CA GLU A 217 9.36 -10.92 0.85
C GLU A 217 10.33 -11.85 1.59
N ARG A 218 11.60 -11.42 1.72
CA ARG A 218 12.62 -12.17 2.46
C ARG A 218 12.36 -12.12 3.96
N ASP A 219 12.15 -10.92 4.50
CA ASP A 219 12.18 -10.66 5.93
C ASP A 219 10.80 -10.50 6.58
N GLY A 220 9.76 -10.25 5.79
CA GLY A 220 8.40 -9.94 6.23
C GLY A 220 8.07 -8.44 6.14
N LEU A 221 6.77 -8.13 6.09
CA LEU A 221 6.25 -6.76 6.23
C LEU A 221 5.97 -6.47 7.70
N TRP A 222 6.72 -5.52 8.26
CA TRP A 222 6.71 -5.13 9.68
C TRP A 222 6.47 -3.64 9.84
N GLY A 223 6.11 -3.23 11.06
CA GLY A 223 5.79 -1.85 11.40
C GLY A 223 4.36 -1.68 11.93
N ARG A 224 3.91 -0.43 11.93
CA ARG A 224 2.58 0.02 12.37
C ARG A 224 1.69 0.36 11.17
N ALA A 225 0.39 0.26 11.38
CA ALA A 225 -0.61 0.61 10.37
C ALA A 225 -1.36 1.88 10.79
N TYR A 226 -1.39 2.89 9.92
CA TYR A 226 -1.98 4.21 10.19
C TYR A 226 -3.11 4.49 9.21
N PHE A 227 -4.27 4.87 9.73
CA PHE A 227 -5.46 5.13 8.93
C PHE A 227 -6.05 6.48 9.29
N ASP A 228 -6.26 7.31 8.28
CA ASP A 228 -6.74 8.68 8.40
C ASP A 228 -8.13 8.79 7.77
N THR A 229 -9.14 8.93 8.61
CA THR A 229 -10.56 8.95 8.22
C THR A 229 -11.19 10.24 8.71
N ARG A 230 -12.31 10.64 8.11
CA ARG A 230 -12.91 11.96 8.33
C ARG A 230 -14.06 11.96 9.33
N GLY A 231 -14.40 10.80 9.90
CA GLY A 231 -15.50 10.64 10.85
C GLY A 231 -16.89 10.91 10.23
N LEU A 232 -17.05 10.67 8.93
CA LEU A 232 -18.28 10.92 8.19
C LEU A 232 -19.39 9.96 8.64
N LYS A 233 -20.63 10.43 8.55
CA LYS A 233 -21.84 9.63 8.84
C LYS A 233 -22.65 9.37 7.57
N PRO A 234 -23.38 8.24 7.47
CA PRO A 234 -24.09 7.84 6.24
C PRO A 234 -25.11 8.86 5.74
N ALA A 235 -25.82 9.52 6.66
CA ALA A 235 -26.86 10.49 6.34
C ALA A 235 -26.31 11.88 5.96
N GLU A 236 -25.02 12.14 6.22
CA GLU A 236 -24.43 13.48 6.18
C GLU A 236 -23.52 13.68 4.96
N SER A 237 -23.11 12.61 4.27
CA SER A 237 -22.18 12.73 3.14
C SER A 237 -22.32 11.60 2.12
N GLY A 238 -22.42 11.97 0.84
CA GLY A 238 -22.27 11.04 -0.29
C GLY A 238 -20.87 10.40 -0.37
N TYR A 239 -19.91 10.89 0.42
CA TYR A 239 -18.57 10.33 0.50
C TYR A 239 -18.38 9.31 1.64
N PHE A 240 -19.42 9.03 2.43
CA PHE A 240 -19.34 8.07 3.55
C PHE A 240 -18.70 6.72 3.17
N SER A 241 -18.93 6.24 1.94
CA SER A 241 -18.31 5.00 1.44
C SER A 241 -16.79 5.04 1.39
N GLY A 242 -16.16 6.19 1.16
CA GLY A 242 -14.70 6.36 1.18
C GLY A 242 -14.13 6.14 2.58
N ASP A 243 -14.77 6.74 3.59
CA ASP A 243 -14.43 6.52 5.00
C ASP A 243 -14.56 5.04 5.38
N GLN A 244 -15.63 4.37 4.93
CA GLN A 244 -15.83 2.94 5.20
C GLN A 244 -14.75 2.06 4.54
N MET A 245 -14.25 2.43 3.37
CA MET A 245 -13.14 1.70 2.74
C MET A 245 -11.85 1.79 3.58
N ILE A 246 -11.54 2.97 4.13
CA ILE A 246 -10.34 3.17 4.97
C ILE A 246 -10.52 2.51 6.35
N LEU A 247 -11.69 2.63 6.97
CA LEU A 247 -12.02 1.95 8.23
C LEU A 247 -11.98 0.42 8.09
N GLY A 248 -12.49 -0.13 6.98
CA GLY A 248 -12.40 -1.55 6.69
C GLY A 248 -10.95 -2.03 6.54
N ALA A 249 -10.10 -1.22 5.90
CA ALA A 249 -8.67 -1.49 5.79
C ALA A 249 -7.97 -1.51 7.18
N ALA A 250 -8.37 -0.61 8.08
CA ALA A 250 -7.91 -0.61 9.47
C ALA A 250 -8.33 -1.88 10.22
N GLN A 251 -9.58 -2.32 10.05
CA GLN A 251 -10.08 -3.56 10.66
C GLN A 251 -9.33 -4.80 10.16
N ILE A 252 -9.08 -4.89 8.86
CA ILE A 252 -8.28 -5.98 8.26
C ILE A 252 -6.86 -5.97 8.81
N SER A 253 -6.23 -4.79 8.90
CA SER A 253 -4.87 -4.65 9.43
C SER A 253 -4.76 -5.10 10.89
N ARG A 254 -5.74 -4.73 11.72
CA ARG A 254 -5.86 -5.26 13.09
C ARG A 254 -6.02 -6.77 13.07
N ALA A 255 -6.94 -7.30 12.26
CA ALA A 255 -7.24 -8.74 12.22
C ALA A 255 -6.03 -9.62 11.85
N ILE A 256 -5.06 -9.10 11.09
CA ILE A 256 -3.80 -9.78 10.76
C ILE A 256 -2.65 -9.42 11.73
N GLY A 257 -2.95 -8.69 12.80
CA GLY A 257 -2.08 -8.44 13.95
C GLY A 257 -1.15 -7.22 13.85
N PHE A 258 -1.39 -6.28 12.94
CA PHE A 258 -0.66 -5.00 12.96
C PHE A 258 -1.12 -4.14 14.13
N GLU A 259 -0.15 -3.49 14.78
CA GLU A 259 -0.45 -2.38 15.70
C GLU A 259 -1.05 -1.23 14.88
N THR A 260 -2.32 -0.91 15.12
CA THR A 260 -3.14 -0.10 14.20
C THR A 260 -3.69 1.14 14.88
N VAL A 261 -3.37 2.30 14.31
CA VAL A 261 -3.86 3.63 14.71
C VAL A 261 -4.87 4.11 13.68
N VAL A 262 -6.01 4.62 14.18
CA VAL A 262 -7.04 5.28 13.35
C VAL A 262 -7.22 6.69 13.90
N ASP A 263 -7.12 7.69 13.03
CA ASP A 263 -7.65 9.04 13.27
C ASP A 263 -9.00 9.14 12.57
N ASP A 264 -10.03 9.57 13.29
CA ASP A 264 -11.41 9.74 12.82
C ASP A 264 -11.85 11.21 12.81
N LYS A 265 -10.90 12.13 12.92
CA LYS A 265 -11.17 13.56 12.88
C LYS A 265 -11.28 14.07 11.43
N PRO A 266 -12.03 15.15 11.18
CA PRO A 266 -12.15 15.71 9.84
C PRO A 266 -10.83 16.19 9.20
N ALA A 267 -9.83 16.55 10.02
CA ALA A 267 -8.52 16.98 9.57
C ALA A 267 -7.58 15.78 9.46
N THR A 268 -6.65 15.81 8.50
CA THR A 268 -5.62 14.78 8.36
C THR A 268 -4.71 14.73 9.58
N PHE A 269 -3.95 13.64 9.74
CA PHE A 269 -2.88 13.56 10.75
C PHE A 269 -2.05 14.85 10.76
N ALA A 270 -1.91 15.44 11.94
CA ALA A 270 -1.13 16.66 12.12
C ALA A 270 0.35 16.41 11.81
N THR A 271 1.06 17.43 11.35
CA THR A 271 2.50 17.33 10.99
C THR A 271 3.38 16.90 12.16
N ASP A 272 2.96 17.18 13.39
CA ASP A 272 3.64 16.77 14.61
C ASP A 272 3.21 15.40 15.14
N PHE A 273 2.30 14.69 14.46
CA PHE A 273 1.95 13.34 14.87
C PHE A 273 3.14 12.39 14.65
N PRO A 274 3.69 11.75 15.71
CA PRO A 274 4.93 10.98 15.63
C PRO A 274 4.72 9.59 15.00
N MET A 275 4.58 9.60 13.67
CA MET A 275 4.29 8.43 12.85
C MET A 275 5.57 7.60 12.65
N SER A 276 5.73 6.50 13.38
CA SER A 276 6.95 5.68 13.38
C SER A 276 6.75 4.35 12.67
N GLN A 277 7.83 3.87 12.03
CA GLN A 277 7.91 2.54 11.42
C GLN A 277 6.64 2.15 10.64
N ILE A 278 6.27 2.94 9.63
CA ILE A 278 5.03 2.79 8.86
C ILE A 278 5.12 1.56 7.95
N ALA A 279 4.24 0.58 8.16
CA ALA A 279 4.05 -0.56 7.28
C ALA A 279 2.89 -0.34 6.30
N ILE A 280 1.81 0.26 6.79
CA ILE A 280 0.57 0.49 6.04
C ILE A 280 0.09 1.90 6.35
N TYR A 281 -0.21 2.67 5.32
CA TYR A 281 -0.90 3.95 5.42
C TYR A 281 -2.09 4.00 4.45
N ALA A 282 -3.25 4.44 4.92
CA ALA A 282 -4.35 4.86 4.07
C ALA A 282 -5.07 6.08 4.64
N GLY A 283 -5.23 7.15 3.86
CA GLY A 283 -5.85 8.40 4.32
C GLY A 283 -6.62 9.18 3.26
N TRP A 284 -7.35 10.24 3.66
CA TRP A 284 -8.02 11.21 2.78
C TRP A 284 -8.54 12.44 3.56
N TYR A 285 -8.92 13.58 2.98
CA TYR A 285 -9.02 13.95 1.57
C TYR A 285 -8.33 15.31 1.37
N ASP A 286 -7.00 15.31 1.33
CA ASP A 286 -6.20 16.51 1.06
C ASP A 286 -5.56 16.41 -0.33
N GLU A 287 -5.39 17.55 -1.01
CA GLU A 287 -4.98 17.59 -2.41
C GLU A 287 -3.51 17.24 -2.60
N ASN A 288 -2.67 17.68 -1.66
CA ASN A 288 -1.23 17.48 -1.65
C ASN A 288 -0.80 16.74 -0.39
N ALA A 289 0.34 16.05 -0.47
CA ALA A 289 0.95 15.38 0.67
C ALA A 289 1.11 16.36 1.84
N SER A 290 0.43 16.06 2.95
CA SER A 290 0.38 16.89 4.13
C SER A 290 0.67 16.09 5.40
N GLY A 291 0.54 16.73 6.57
CA GLY A 291 0.81 16.09 7.85
C GLY A 291 2.24 15.55 7.94
N PRO A 292 2.44 14.34 8.50
CA PRO A 292 3.77 13.73 8.61
C PRO A 292 4.48 13.53 7.26
N PHE A 293 3.75 13.45 6.15
CA PHE A 293 4.34 13.26 4.82
C PHE A 293 4.98 14.52 4.24
N SER A 294 4.71 15.68 4.83
CA SER A 294 5.42 16.93 4.53
C SER A 294 6.83 16.99 5.11
N LEU A 295 7.15 16.12 6.08
CA LEU A 295 8.43 16.12 6.77
C LEU A 295 9.57 15.67 5.86
N PRO A 296 10.81 16.18 6.05
CA PRO A 296 11.96 15.79 5.23
C PRO A 296 12.18 14.28 5.22
N LYS A 297 11.98 13.62 6.36
CA LYS A 297 12.11 12.17 6.54
C LYS A 297 10.80 11.60 7.09
N VAL A 298 10.45 10.41 6.62
CA VAL A 298 9.31 9.63 7.08
C VAL A 298 9.80 8.20 7.30
N GLU A 299 9.42 7.59 8.42
CA GLU A 299 9.90 6.26 8.79
C GLU A 299 9.11 5.14 8.11
N PHE A 300 9.09 5.09 6.78
CA PHE A 300 8.53 3.93 6.08
C PHE A 300 9.41 2.68 6.27
N MET A 301 8.77 1.56 6.58
CA MET A 301 9.42 0.26 6.64
C MET A 301 9.59 -0.33 5.23
N PRO A 302 10.66 -1.11 4.97
CA PRO A 302 10.76 -1.86 3.73
C PRO A 302 9.52 -2.71 3.49
N GLY A 303 8.95 -2.62 2.28
CA GLY A 303 7.70 -3.28 1.94
C GLY A 303 6.43 -2.46 2.18
N ALA A 304 6.54 -1.25 2.74
CA ALA A 304 5.38 -0.46 3.12
C ALA A 304 4.45 -0.14 1.95
N PHE A 305 3.15 -0.26 2.20
CA PHE A 305 2.10 0.22 1.32
C PHE A 305 1.58 1.56 1.86
N ALA A 306 1.43 2.55 0.98
CA ALA A 306 0.86 3.84 1.35
C ALA A 306 -0.14 4.31 0.29
N TYR A 307 -1.30 4.81 0.71
CA TYR A 307 -2.35 5.27 -0.18
C TYR A 307 -3.02 6.52 0.38
N HIS A 308 -3.28 7.52 -0.47
CA HIS A 308 -4.12 8.63 -0.09
C HIS A 308 -5.23 8.80 -1.12
N LEU A 309 -6.48 8.65 -0.68
CA LEU A 309 -7.65 8.78 -1.55
C LEU A 309 -7.83 10.26 -1.85
N HIS A 310 -7.38 10.66 -3.03
CA HIS A 310 -7.65 11.96 -3.61
C HIS A 310 -7.73 11.83 -5.13
N SER A 311 -8.63 12.58 -5.77
CA SER A 311 -8.91 12.50 -7.21
C SER A 311 -7.68 12.68 -8.09
N PHE A 312 -6.76 13.56 -7.66
CA PHE A 312 -5.56 13.92 -8.41
C PHE A 312 -4.28 13.42 -7.72
N SER A 313 -4.39 12.38 -6.89
CA SER A 313 -3.29 11.82 -6.09
C SER A 313 -2.06 11.41 -6.93
N ALA A 314 -2.27 11.03 -8.20
CA ALA A 314 -1.24 10.73 -9.18
C ALA A 314 -1.28 11.70 -10.38
N ALA A 315 -1.77 12.94 -10.20
CA ALA A 315 -1.74 13.95 -11.27
C ALA A 315 -0.31 14.34 -11.69
N THR A 316 0.70 13.96 -10.91
CA THR A 316 2.06 13.73 -11.38
C THR A 316 2.68 12.69 -10.45
N ILE A 317 3.63 11.90 -10.95
CA ILE A 317 4.48 11.05 -10.11
C ILE A 317 5.95 11.45 -10.19
N ARG A 318 6.26 12.54 -10.92
CA ARG A 318 7.61 13.09 -11.09
C ARG A 318 8.01 14.03 -9.96
N SER A 319 7.03 14.61 -9.27
CA SER A 319 7.29 15.52 -8.14
C SER A 319 7.47 14.76 -6.84
N ALA A 320 8.46 15.16 -6.04
CA ALA A 320 8.66 14.64 -4.68
C ALA A 320 7.81 15.39 -3.63
N THR A 321 7.09 16.45 -4.02
CA THR A 321 6.33 17.32 -3.12
C THR A 321 4.88 17.55 -3.53
N ASP A 322 4.56 17.43 -4.83
CA ASP A 322 3.20 17.71 -5.32
C ASP A 322 2.36 16.42 -5.34
N ARG A 323 1.06 16.56 -5.02
CA ARG A 323 0.10 15.44 -4.97
C ARG A 323 0.52 14.40 -3.93
N TRP A 324 0.27 13.11 -4.15
CA TRP A 324 0.50 12.07 -3.15
C TRP A 324 1.43 10.95 -3.61
N VAL A 325 1.23 10.40 -4.82
CA VAL A 325 2.00 9.23 -5.27
C VAL A 325 3.51 9.52 -5.32
N GLY A 326 3.92 10.60 -5.96
CA GLY A 326 5.33 10.99 -6.03
C GLY A 326 5.96 11.22 -4.65
N PRO A 327 5.37 12.05 -3.77
CA PRO A 327 5.84 12.24 -2.40
C PRO A 327 5.94 10.95 -1.58
N LEU A 328 4.90 10.10 -1.57
CA LEU A 328 4.92 8.84 -0.82
C LEU A 328 6.10 7.95 -1.24
N LEU A 329 6.37 7.85 -2.55
CA LEU A 329 7.49 7.08 -3.09
C LEU A 329 8.84 7.71 -2.72
N ALA A 330 8.97 9.04 -2.83
CA ALA A 330 10.18 9.76 -2.43
C ALA A 330 10.49 9.63 -0.93
N LYS A 331 9.45 9.53 -0.10
CA LYS A 331 9.57 9.32 1.35
C LYS A 331 9.87 7.88 1.75
N GLY A 332 9.75 6.91 0.84
CA GLY A 332 10.19 5.54 1.08
C GLY A 332 9.10 4.48 0.94
N ALA A 333 7.85 4.82 0.62
CA ALA A 333 6.81 3.82 0.33
C ALA A 333 7.28 2.84 -0.76
N THR A 334 6.94 1.56 -0.61
CA THR A 334 7.37 0.50 -1.54
C THR A 334 6.40 0.33 -2.69
N CYS A 335 5.11 0.49 -2.41
CA CYS A 335 4.07 0.49 -3.42
C CYS A 335 2.91 1.40 -3.02
N THR A 336 2.19 1.89 -4.03
CA THR A 336 1.04 2.78 -3.88
C THR A 336 0.11 2.68 -5.10
N MET A 337 -1.07 3.25 -4.98
CA MET A 337 -2.02 3.45 -6.08
C MET A 337 -2.44 4.92 -6.06
N GLY A 338 -2.88 5.45 -7.20
CA GLY A 338 -3.41 6.81 -7.25
C GLY A 338 -4.13 7.09 -8.55
N CYS A 339 -4.77 8.25 -8.62
CA CYS A 339 -5.58 8.66 -9.77
C CYS A 339 -4.90 9.80 -10.54
N VAL A 340 -4.73 9.60 -11.84
CA VAL A 340 -4.06 10.58 -12.74
C VAL A 340 -4.96 11.76 -13.08
N ASP A 341 -6.28 11.56 -12.96
CA ASP A 341 -7.35 12.51 -13.18
C ASP A 341 -8.57 12.09 -12.32
N GLU A 342 -9.64 12.87 -12.34
CA GLU A 342 -10.84 12.68 -11.53
C GLU A 342 -11.51 11.31 -11.74
N PRO A 343 -11.51 10.41 -10.72
CA PRO A 343 -12.06 9.08 -10.85
C PRO A 343 -13.55 9.01 -10.50
N SER A 344 -14.13 9.96 -9.77
CA SER A 344 -15.24 9.73 -8.83
C SER A 344 -14.92 8.70 -7.74
N LEU A 345 -15.48 8.93 -6.55
CA LEU A 345 -15.23 8.07 -5.39
C LEU A 345 -15.51 6.59 -5.66
N GLN A 346 -16.59 6.24 -6.38
CA GLN A 346 -16.93 4.82 -6.62
C GLN A 346 -15.93 4.05 -7.50
N PHE A 347 -15.08 4.74 -8.27
CA PHE A 347 -14.11 4.11 -9.16
C PHE A 347 -12.66 4.23 -8.65
N THR A 348 -12.47 4.78 -7.45
CA THR A 348 -11.19 4.74 -6.73
C THR A 348 -10.91 3.32 -6.22
N PRO A 349 -9.63 2.94 -5.99
CA PRO A 349 -9.31 1.67 -5.33
C PRO A 349 -10.02 1.49 -3.98
N ASN A 350 -10.74 0.37 -3.83
CA ASN A 350 -11.30 -0.01 -2.54
C ASN A 350 -10.19 -0.58 -1.66
N VAL A 351 -9.60 0.26 -0.80
CA VAL A 351 -8.42 -0.10 0.00
C VAL A 351 -8.68 -1.22 1.01
N ALA A 352 -9.90 -1.38 1.53
CA ALA A 352 -10.26 -2.54 2.35
C ALA A 352 -10.17 -3.84 1.53
N LEU A 353 -10.79 -3.84 0.35
CA LEU A 353 -10.75 -5.00 -0.55
C LEU A 353 -9.31 -5.31 -1.00
N PHE A 354 -8.52 -4.27 -1.31
CA PHE A 354 -7.10 -4.42 -1.61
C PHE A 354 -6.36 -5.14 -0.47
N LEU A 355 -6.47 -4.66 0.77
CA LEU A 355 -5.75 -5.26 1.89
C LEU A 355 -6.20 -6.69 2.20
N GLU A 356 -7.49 -7.02 2.07
CA GLU A 356 -7.95 -8.41 2.23
C GLU A 356 -7.29 -9.31 1.18
N ARG A 357 -7.32 -8.89 -0.10
CA ARG A 357 -6.76 -9.70 -1.17
C ARG A 357 -5.26 -9.86 -1.01
N TRP A 358 -4.55 -8.78 -0.69
CA TRP A 358 -3.11 -8.78 -0.56
C TRP A 358 -2.62 -9.57 0.66
N SER A 359 -3.31 -9.47 1.79
CA SER A 359 -2.89 -10.11 3.04
C SER A 359 -3.50 -11.49 3.27
N VAL A 360 -4.83 -11.60 3.27
CA VAL A 360 -5.57 -12.82 3.63
C VAL A 360 -5.57 -13.83 2.49
N ARG A 361 -5.83 -13.37 1.26
CA ARG A 361 -5.74 -14.22 0.06
C ARG A 361 -4.31 -14.36 -0.46
N GLN A 362 -3.38 -13.63 0.16
CA GLN A 362 -1.99 -13.59 -0.21
C GLN A 362 -1.81 -13.28 -1.69
N PHE A 363 -2.64 -12.45 -2.32
CA PHE A 363 -2.41 -12.03 -3.70
C PHE A 363 -1.07 -11.28 -3.78
N THR A 364 -0.47 -11.27 -4.96
CA THR A 364 0.58 -10.29 -5.28
C THR A 364 0.01 -8.87 -5.26
N PHE A 365 0.87 -7.86 -5.15
CA PHE A 365 0.46 -6.46 -5.19
C PHE A 365 -0.37 -6.14 -6.44
N GLY A 366 0.08 -6.56 -7.62
CA GLY A 366 -0.65 -6.32 -8.87
C GLY A 366 -2.00 -7.04 -8.93
N GLU A 367 -2.08 -8.28 -8.45
CA GLU A 367 -3.34 -9.03 -8.37
C GLU A 367 -4.35 -8.35 -7.42
N ALA A 368 -3.90 -7.94 -6.23
CA ALA A 368 -4.75 -7.27 -5.25
C ALA A 368 -5.22 -5.90 -5.74
N ALA A 369 -4.32 -5.12 -6.36
CA ALA A 369 -4.61 -3.79 -6.88
C ALA A 369 -5.76 -3.84 -7.90
N TRP A 370 -5.68 -4.74 -8.89
CA TRP A 370 -6.72 -4.84 -9.91
C TRP A 370 -7.99 -5.54 -9.42
N ALA A 371 -7.89 -6.48 -8.47
CA ALA A 371 -9.08 -7.05 -7.83
C ALA A 371 -9.87 -6.04 -6.98
N SER A 372 -9.24 -4.92 -6.57
CA SER A 372 -9.87 -3.87 -5.75
C SER A 372 -10.48 -2.70 -6.52
N GLN A 373 -10.42 -2.70 -7.85
CA GLN A 373 -10.87 -1.59 -8.68
C GLN A 373 -12.13 -1.95 -9.47
N LEU A 374 -13.17 -1.13 -9.37
CA LEU A 374 -14.45 -1.38 -10.04
C LEU A 374 -14.39 -1.09 -11.55
N ALA A 375 -13.49 -0.21 -11.98
CA ALA A 375 -13.36 0.24 -13.36
C ALA A 375 -11.95 0.02 -13.94
N LEU A 376 -11.90 -0.29 -15.23
CA LEU A 376 -10.74 -0.31 -16.12
C LEU A 376 -10.90 0.80 -17.17
N SER A 377 -9.83 1.07 -17.93
CA SER A 377 -9.80 2.20 -18.87
C SER A 377 -10.16 3.54 -18.23
N TRP A 378 -9.72 3.72 -16.97
CA TRP A 378 -10.09 4.86 -16.14
C TRP A 378 -8.84 5.47 -15.50
N GLN A 379 -8.99 6.19 -14.39
CA GLN A 379 -7.95 7.11 -13.93
C GLN A 379 -6.89 6.49 -13.01
N THR A 380 -6.97 5.21 -12.65
CA THR A 380 -6.07 4.62 -11.66
C THR A 380 -4.75 4.14 -12.26
N THR A 381 -3.63 4.53 -11.64
CA THR A 381 -2.30 3.94 -11.83
C THR A 381 -1.89 3.09 -10.63
N VAL A 382 -1.11 2.04 -10.87
CA VAL A 382 -0.60 1.10 -9.85
C VAL A 382 0.92 1.17 -9.86
N VAL A 383 1.54 1.71 -8.80
CA VAL A 383 2.99 1.96 -8.76
C VAL A 383 3.67 1.05 -7.73
N GLY A 384 4.60 0.23 -8.20
CA GLY A 384 5.30 -0.79 -7.41
C GLY A 384 5.52 -2.08 -8.21
N ASP A 385 6.28 -3.00 -7.62
CA ASP A 385 6.52 -4.31 -8.23
C ASP A 385 5.24 -5.16 -8.21
N PRO A 386 4.65 -5.54 -9.36
CA PRO A 386 3.39 -6.28 -9.38
C PRO A 386 3.51 -7.68 -8.79
N LEU A 387 4.71 -8.26 -8.70
CA LEU A 387 4.93 -9.58 -8.11
C LEU A 387 5.08 -9.53 -6.59
N TYR A 388 5.14 -8.33 -5.99
CA TYR A 388 5.39 -8.17 -4.56
C TYR A 388 4.35 -8.89 -3.70
N ARG A 389 4.79 -9.87 -2.90
CA ARG A 389 3.93 -10.75 -2.09
C ARG A 389 4.45 -10.97 -0.66
N PRO A 390 4.32 -9.98 0.25
CA PRO A 390 4.93 -10.05 1.59
C PRO A 390 4.30 -11.10 2.51
N PHE A 391 3.07 -11.54 2.23
CA PHE A 391 2.34 -12.50 3.04
C PHE A 391 2.46 -13.95 2.56
N LYS A 392 3.42 -14.25 1.65
CA LYS A 392 3.59 -15.61 1.08
C LYS A 392 4.03 -16.65 2.12
N LYS A 393 4.83 -16.25 3.11
CA LYS A 393 5.32 -17.14 4.17
C LYS A 393 4.36 -17.11 5.36
N THR A 394 4.24 -18.22 6.09
CA THR A 394 3.47 -18.23 7.34
C THR A 394 4.20 -17.42 8.42
N PRO A 395 3.48 -16.88 9.42
CA PRO A 395 4.11 -16.18 10.54
C PRO A 395 5.18 -17.01 11.27
N GLU A 396 4.95 -18.32 11.42
CA GLU A 396 5.87 -19.24 12.10
C GLU A 396 7.18 -19.41 11.31
N MET A 397 7.08 -19.58 9.98
CA MET A 397 8.25 -19.66 9.11
C MET A 397 9.08 -18.38 9.17
N LEU A 398 8.42 -17.21 9.05
CA LEU A 398 9.10 -15.92 9.16
C LEU A 398 9.78 -15.76 10.52
N HIS A 399 9.10 -16.11 11.60
CA HIS A 399 9.67 -16.05 12.95
C HIS A 399 10.94 -16.89 13.07
N GLN A 400 10.89 -18.16 12.64
CA GLN A 400 12.02 -19.07 12.69
C GLN A 400 13.21 -18.55 11.88
N GLU A 401 12.98 -18.07 10.66
CA GLU A 401 14.03 -17.51 9.81
C GLU A 401 14.66 -16.24 10.41
N LEU A 402 13.86 -15.37 11.04
CA LEU A 402 14.36 -14.17 11.70
C LEU A 402 15.17 -14.52 12.96
N ALA A 403 14.68 -15.44 13.78
CA ALA A 403 15.36 -15.91 14.98
C ALA A 403 16.70 -16.59 14.66
N GLN A 404 16.73 -17.47 13.64
CA GLN A 404 17.94 -18.17 13.21
C GLN A 404 19.04 -17.19 12.75
N ARG A 405 18.64 -16.10 12.08
CA ARG A 405 19.56 -15.05 11.61
C ARG A 405 19.86 -13.98 12.67
N ARG A 406 19.29 -14.10 13.88
CA ARG A 406 19.36 -13.08 14.95
C ARG A 406 18.96 -11.69 14.46
N SER A 407 17.93 -11.63 13.60
CA SER A 407 17.45 -10.37 13.05
C SER A 407 16.76 -9.52 14.13
N PRO A 408 17.01 -8.19 14.18
CA PRO A 408 16.28 -7.30 15.10
C PRO A 408 14.76 -7.30 14.82
N LEU A 409 14.34 -7.66 13.60
CA LEU A 409 12.93 -7.72 13.22
C LEU A 409 12.12 -8.79 13.97
N VAL A 410 12.77 -9.69 14.72
CA VAL A 410 12.08 -10.68 15.56
C VAL A 410 11.14 -10.01 16.59
N GLU A 411 11.45 -8.78 17.01
CA GLU A 411 10.59 -8.01 17.91
C GLU A 411 9.20 -7.75 17.29
N TRP A 412 9.13 -7.46 16.00
CA TRP A 412 7.88 -7.22 15.29
C TRP A 412 7.06 -8.49 15.13
N SER A 413 7.72 -9.63 14.98
CA SER A 413 7.06 -10.94 14.98
C SER A 413 6.39 -11.22 16.33
N PHE A 414 7.08 -10.94 17.44
CA PHE A 414 6.50 -11.07 18.78
C PHE A 414 5.39 -10.05 19.06
N LEU A 415 5.54 -8.80 18.61
CA LEU A 415 4.48 -7.80 18.71
C LEU A 415 3.22 -8.26 17.99
N ARG A 416 3.35 -8.77 16.76
CA ARG A 416 2.22 -9.33 16.00
C ARG A 416 1.57 -10.49 16.74
N LEU A 417 2.35 -11.39 17.33
CA LEU A 417 1.82 -12.50 18.14
C LEU A 417 1.05 -12.00 19.36
N ALA A 418 1.57 -11.01 20.09
CA ALA A 418 0.88 -10.40 21.21
C ALA A 418 -0.47 -9.81 20.79
N ASN A 419 -0.51 -9.08 19.67
CA ASN A 419 -1.74 -8.53 19.10
C ASN A 419 -2.75 -9.60 18.70
N LEU A 420 -2.30 -10.68 18.06
CA LEU A 420 -3.17 -11.80 17.68
C LEU A 420 -3.74 -12.53 18.91
N ASN A 421 -2.97 -12.68 19.98
CA ASN A 421 -3.46 -13.29 21.23
C ASN A 421 -4.57 -12.44 21.86
N LEU A 422 -4.39 -11.11 21.95
CA LEU A 422 -5.43 -10.19 22.43
C LEU A 422 -6.70 -10.29 21.59
N LEU A 423 -6.57 -10.32 20.26
CA LEU A 423 -7.71 -10.44 19.34
C LEU A 423 -8.45 -11.78 19.46
N ARG A 424 -7.74 -12.85 19.86
CA ARG A 424 -8.32 -14.16 20.14
C ARG A 424 -8.95 -14.25 21.54
N GLY A 425 -8.94 -13.15 22.30
CA GLY A 425 -9.55 -13.06 23.63
C GLY A 425 -8.63 -13.47 24.78
N ALA A 426 -7.31 -13.56 24.56
CA ALA A 426 -6.38 -13.74 25.67
C ALA A 426 -6.45 -12.53 26.62
N PRO A 427 -6.54 -12.72 27.95
CA PRO A 427 -6.54 -11.62 28.91
C PRO A 427 -5.27 -10.77 28.80
N GLY A 428 -5.39 -9.44 28.96
CA GLY A 428 -4.25 -8.52 28.87
C GLY A 428 -3.12 -8.91 29.84
N ALA A 429 -3.48 -9.30 31.08
CA ALA A 429 -2.54 -9.84 32.06
C ALA A 429 -1.73 -11.05 31.57
N GLN A 430 -2.31 -11.96 30.79
CA GLN A 430 -1.60 -13.12 30.24
C GLN A 430 -0.59 -12.69 29.16
N VAL A 431 -0.96 -11.70 28.34
CA VAL A 431 -0.07 -11.18 27.30
C VAL A 431 1.07 -10.35 27.90
N ILE A 432 0.81 -9.64 29.00
CA ILE A 432 1.85 -8.98 29.81
C ILE A 432 2.85 -10.00 30.33
N ASP A 433 2.40 -11.06 31.00
CA ASP A 433 3.28 -12.11 31.54
C ASP A 433 4.12 -12.78 30.44
N PHE A 434 3.52 -13.04 29.29
CA PHE A 434 4.24 -13.54 28.12
C PHE A 434 5.38 -12.61 27.68
N LEU A 435 5.10 -11.30 27.55
CA LEU A 435 6.07 -10.32 27.08
C LEU A 435 7.15 -10.02 28.13
N GLU A 436 6.83 -10.01 29.43
CA GLU A 436 7.80 -9.81 30.51
C GLU A 436 8.82 -10.95 30.59
N ASN A 437 8.36 -12.19 30.40
CA ASN A 437 9.21 -13.39 30.43
C ASN A 437 9.93 -13.67 29.09
N LEU A 438 9.70 -12.85 28.07
CA LEU A 438 10.32 -13.03 26.76
C LEU A 438 11.71 -12.37 26.72
N PRO A 439 12.81 -13.13 26.46
CA PRO A 439 14.16 -12.55 26.44
C PRO A 439 14.35 -11.42 25.42
N ALA A 440 13.61 -11.45 24.30
CA ALA A 440 13.66 -10.41 23.28
C ALA A 440 13.18 -9.04 23.79
N THR A 441 12.23 -9.02 24.72
CA THR A 441 11.68 -7.78 25.30
C THR A 441 12.76 -6.98 26.03
N ALA A 442 13.74 -7.65 26.64
CA ALA A 442 14.79 -6.98 27.40
C ALA A 442 15.63 -5.99 26.58
N ASN A 443 15.67 -6.16 25.25
CA ASN A 443 16.45 -5.35 24.31
C ASN A 443 15.57 -4.65 23.25
N SER A 444 14.25 -4.63 23.41
CA SER A 444 13.33 -4.11 22.38
C SER A 444 12.49 -2.96 22.91
N ALA A 445 12.71 -1.75 22.37
CA ALA A 445 11.83 -0.61 22.61
C ALA A 445 10.41 -0.88 22.11
N VAL A 446 10.24 -1.59 21.00
CA VAL A 446 8.93 -1.94 20.40
C VAL A 446 8.10 -2.82 21.35
N LEU A 447 8.67 -3.90 21.89
CA LEU A 447 7.96 -4.79 22.81
C LEU A 447 7.74 -4.14 24.18
N THR A 448 8.71 -3.34 24.65
CA THR A 448 8.59 -2.63 25.93
C THR A 448 7.54 -1.53 25.87
N GLU A 449 7.41 -0.82 24.74
CA GLU A 449 6.30 0.11 24.49
C GLU A 449 4.94 -0.61 24.52
N LYS A 450 4.85 -1.81 23.92
CA LYS A 450 3.63 -2.62 23.98
C LYS A 450 3.27 -3.01 25.41
N LEU A 451 4.26 -3.43 26.22
CA LEU A 451 4.07 -3.71 27.63
C LEU A 451 3.51 -2.50 28.39
N ALA A 452 4.11 -1.31 28.19
CA ALA A 452 3.63 -0.08 28.82
C ALA A 452 2.15 0.19 28.49
N GLY A 453 1.77 0.06 27.21
CA GLY A 453 0.38 0.22 26.76
C GLY A 453 -0.58 -0.81 27.34
N LEU A 454 -0.15 -2.07 27.51
CA LEU A 454 -0.97 -3.11 28.14
C LEU A 454 -1.13 -2.87 29.64
N CYS A 455 -0.07 -2.49 30.35
CA CYS A 455 -0.15 -2.11 31.76
C CYS A 455 -1.09 -0.92 31.98
N ASP A 456 -1.08 0.06 31.08
CA ASP A 456 -1.99 1.20 31.12
C ASP A 456 -3.45 0.77 30.98
N ALA A 457 -3.75 -0.11 30.01
CA ALA A 457 -5.09 -0.67 29.81
C ALA A 457 -5.59 -1.50 31.00
N GLU A 458 -4.68 -2.14 31.75
CA GLU A 458 -4.96 -2.88 32.99
C GLU A 458 -4.98 -1.99 34.26
N GLY A 459 -4.82 -0.67 34.11
CA GLY A 459 -4.86 0.27 35.23
C GLY A 459 -3.66 0.16 36.18
N LYS A 460 -2.46 -0.14 35.66
CA LYS A 460 -1.21 -0.27 36.42
C LYS A 460 -0.26 0.91 36.18
N PRO A 461 -0.57 2.13 36.69
CA PRO A 461 0.12 3.36 36.29
C PRO A 461 1.62 3.39 36.61
N SER A 462 2.06 2.79 37.74
CA SER A 462 3.48 2.72 38.07
C SER A 462 4.25 1.88 37.05
N ALA A 463 3.76 0.67 36.74
CA ALA A 463 4.37 -0.20 35.75
C ALA A 463 4.36 0.43 34.35
N THR A 464 3.29 1.13 33.98
CA THR A 464 3.21 1.90 32.73
C THR A 464 4.35 2.90 32.60
N ILE A 465 4.58 3.72 33.63
CA ILE A 465 5.66 4.71 33.65
C ILE A 465 7.03 4.02 33.55
N ASP A 466 7.27 2.99 34.38
CA ASP A 466 8.54 2.25 34.40
C ASP A 466 8.88 1.64 33.04
N PHE A 467 7.89 1.06 32.34
CA PHE A 467 8.09 0.50 31.01
C PHE A 467 8.32 1.57 29.94
N TYR A 468 7.66 2.73 30.00
CA TYR A 468 7.96 3.82 29.08
C TYR A 468 9.38 4.38 29.28
N GLU A 469 9.80 4.57 30.54
CA GLU A 469 11.17 4.97 30.86
C GLU A 469 12.19 3.94 30.37
N ARG A 470 11.92 2.65 30.55
CA ARG A 470 12.76 1.56 30.04
C ARG A 470 12.82 1.57 28.52
N ALA A 471 11.70 1.71 27.82
CA ALA A 471 11.66 1.71 26.36
C ALA A 471 12.53 2.82 25.76
N LEU A 472 12.60 4.00 26.40
CA LEU A 472 13.48 5.10 26.00
C LEU A 472 14.97 4.76 26.08
N GLN A 473 15.36 3.79 26.92
CA GLN A 473 16.74 3.30 27.04
C GLN A 473 17.09 2.21 26.02
N LEU A 474 16.11 1.68 25.28
CA LEU A 474 16.27 0.53 24.38
C LEU A 474 16.38 0.92 22.90
N ASN A 475 17.02 2.05 22.63
CA ASN A 475 17.28 2.57 21.28
C ASN A 475 16.03 2.63 20.35
N PRO A 476 14.94 3.33 20.76
CA PRO A 476 13.79 3.54 19.89
C PRO A 476 14.16 4.33 18.63
N SER A 477 13.40 4.14 17.54
CA SER A 477 13.52 5.01 16.34
C SER A 477 13.22 6.47 16.68
N PRO A 478 13.68 7.45 15.89
CA PRO A 478 13.38 8.87 16.13
C PRO A 478 11.91 9.17 16.41
N GLU A 479 10.99 8.73 15.54
CA GLU A 479 9.55 8.98 15.72
C GLU A 479 8.97 8.17 16.88
N GLN A 480 9.46 6.95 17.11
CA GLN A 480 9.07 6.17 18.28
C GLN A 480 9.50 6.86 19.58
N LYS A 481 10.68 7.46 19.62
CA LYS A 481 11.19 8.19 20.79
C LYS A 481 10.32 9.40 21.11
N ILE A 482 9.95 10.18 20.10
CA ILE A 482 9.03 11.32 20.28
C ILE A 482 7.71 10.83 20.86
N ARG A 483 7.12 9.76 20.29
CA ARG A 483 5.88 9.17 20.80
C ARG A 483 6.01 8.69 22.25
N LEU A 484 7.10 8.00 22.60
CA LEU A 484 7.39 7.53 23.95
C LEU A 484 7.51 8.70 24.94
N ARG A 485 8.22 9.77 24.56
CA ARG A 485 8.36 10.98 25.39
C ARG A 485 7.01 11.65 25.63
N ILE A 486 6.17 11.80 24.60
CA ILE A 486 4.85 12.40 24.75
C ILE A 486 3.98 11.54 25.67
N ALA A 487 3.90 10.23 25.41
CA ALA A 487 3.11 9.31 26.22
C ALA A 487 3.57 9.30 27.69
N LEU A 488 4.88 9.20 27.95
CA LEU A 488 5.44 9.23 29.30
C LEU A 488 5.08 10.53 30.03
N GLY A 489 5.22 11.69 29.36
CA GLY A 489 4.88 12.98 29.94
C GLY A 489 3.41 13.06 30.36
N GLU A 490 2.50 12.56 29.54
CA GLU A 490 1.06 12.51 29.85
C GLU A 490 0.76 11.56 31.03
N LYS A 491 1.44 10.40 31.11
CA LYS A 491 1.28 9.48 32.24
C LYS A 491 1.84 10.03 33.55
N LEU A 492 2.97 10.75 33.50
CA LEU A 492 3.53 11.44 34.66
C LEU A 492 2.57 12.54 35.17
N GLN A 493 2.02 13.35 34.27
CA GLN A 493 1.00 14.35 34.61
C GLN A 493 -0.24 13.72 35.26
N ALA A 494 -0.74 12.62 34.71
CA ALA A 494 -1.89 11.91 35.27
C ALA A 494 -1.64 11.37 36.69
N GLN A 495 -0.38 11.20 37.09
CA GLN A 495 0.04 10.82 38.44
C GLN A 495 0.46 12.02 39.30
N ASN A 496 0.18 13.26 38.88
CA ASN A 496 0.59 14.50 39.54
C ASN A 496 2.12 14.67 39.67
N ARG A 497 2.92 13.94 38.88
CA ARG A 497 4.38 14.05 38.82
C ARG A 497 4.81 15.15 37.84
N ASN A 498 4.31 16.37 38.06
CA ASN A 498 4.47 17.48 37.11
C ASN A 498 5.93 17.88 36.86
N ARG A 499 6.77 17.82 37.89
CA ARG A 499 8.22 18.09 37.75
C ARG A 499 8.87 17.10 36.79
N ASP A 500 8.63 15.81 36.99
CA ASP A 500 9.17 14.74 36.14
C ASP A 500 8.63 14.85 34.71
N ALA A 501 7.36 15.23 34.55
CA ALA A 501 6.77 15.49 33.24
C ALA A 501 7.47 16.65 32.51
N VAL A 502 7.75 17.76 33.20
CA VAL A 502 8.52 18.89 32.65
C VAL A 502 9.91 18.45 32.22
N GLU A 503 10.64 17.75 33.09
CA GLU A 503 11.99 17.24 32.78
C GLU A 503 11.97 16.30 31.56
N ASN A 504 10.93 15.47 31.43
CA ASN A 504 10.76 14.58 30.28
C ASN A 504 10.45 15.34 28.98
N TYR A 505 9.59 16.37 29.02
CA TYR A 505 9.31 17.20 27.84
C TYR A 505 10.51 18.06 27.42
N GLN A 506 11.31 18.55 28.38
CA GLN A 506 12.58 19.23 28.08
C GLN A 506 13.54 18.29 27.34
N LYS A 507 13.68 17.04 27.81
CA LYS A 507 14.47 16.01 27.10
C LYS A 507 13.96 15.72 25.69
N LEU A 508 12.65 15.74 25.45
CA LEU A 508 12.09 15.62 24.09
C LEU A 508 12.65 16.72 23.19
N LEU A 509 12.59 17.99 23.63
CA LEU A 509 13.07 19.14 22.87
C LEU A 509 14.59 19.12 22.64
N GLU A 510 15.36 18.58 23.60
CA GLU A 510 16.79 18.38 23.46
C GLU A 510 17.14 17.27 22.45
N GLU A 511 16.42 16.15 22.52
CA GLU A 511 16.65 14.98 21.67
C GLU A 511 16.11 15.14 20.25
N SER A 512 15.09 15.99 20.07
CA SER A 512 14.38 16.23 18.81
C SER A 512 14.15 17.72 18.57
N PRO A 513 15.23 18.51 18.35
CA PRO A 513 15.13 19.97 18.21
C PRO A 513 14.29 20.42 17.02
N ASP A 514 14.21 19.59 15.98
CA ASP A 514 13.44 19.84 14.75
C ASP A 514 12.01 19.27 14.80
N TYR A 515 11.55 18.82 15.98
CA TYR A 515 10.19 18.28 16.13
C TYR A 515 9.13 19.35 15.79
N PRO A 516 8.21 19.10 14.83
CA PRO A 516 7.22 20.09 14.41
C PRO A 516 6.31 20.59 15.53
N GLY A 517 6.04 19.74 16.53
CA GLY A 517 5.20 20.08 17.68
C GLY A 517 5.94 20.80 18.81
N LYS A 518 7.16 21.29 18.59
CA LYS A 518 8.00 21.96 19.60
C LYS A 518 7.24 23.04 20.39
N ASN A 519 6.53 23.93 19.72
CA ASN A 519 5.78 25.01 20.38
C ASN A 519 4.70 24.46 21.32
N SER A 520 3.99 23.40 20.93
CA SER A 520 3.00 22.75 21.78
C SER A 520 3.64 22.13 23.03
N ILE A 521 4.83 21.54 22.89
CA ILE A 521 5.58 20.99 24.03
C ILE A 521 6.06 22.11 24.96
N GLU A 522 6.53 23.25 24.43
CA GLU A 522 6.92 24.41 25.23
C GLU A 522 5.72 24.99 26.01
N GLU A 523 4.54 25.04 25.39
CA GLU A 523 3.31 25.44 26.07
C GLU A 523 2.91 24.45 27.17
N LYS A 524 3.01 23.14 26.91
CA LYS A 524 2.80 22.10 27.94
C LYS A 524 3.74 22.32 29.11
N ILE A 525 5.04 22.56 28.88
CA ILE A 525 6.01 22.83 29.96
C ILE A 525 5.58 24.04 30.79
N LYS A 526 5.29 25.18 30.16
CA LYS A 526 4.86 26.42 30.84
C LYS A 526 3.59 26.21 31.68
N SER A 527 2.66 25.37 31.22
CA SER A 527 1.41 25.10 31.92
C SER A 527 1.59 24.28 33.20
N LEU A 528 2.69 23.53 33.32
CA LEU A 528 3.00 22.64 34.45
C LEU A 528 3.93 23.29 35.47
N GLU A 529 4.65 24.33 35.08
CA GLU A 529 5.49 25.09 35.99
C GLU A 529 4.61 25.85 37.01
N PRO A 530 5.01 25.89 38.29
CA PRO A 530 4.26 26.65 39.29
C PRO A 530 4.25 28.12 38.89
N LYS A 531 3.05 28.71 38.75
CA LYS A 531 2.91 30.17 38.57
C LYS A 531 3.65 30.83 39.73
N SER A 532 4.64 31.67 39.42
CA SER A 532 5.34 32.46 40.43
C SER A 532 4.29 33.19 41.28
N ALA A 533 4.24 32.90 42.58
CA ALA A 533 3.45 33.71 43.50
C ALA A 533 3.91 35.15 43.33
N GLY A 534 3.00 36.01 42.86
CA GLY A 534 3.26 37.44 42.79
C GLY A 534 3.76 37.89 44.15
N THR A 535 4.93 38.54 44.15
CA THR A 535 5.46 39.25 45.31
C THR A 535 4.47 40.35 45.67
N ASN A 536 3.47 40.03 46.50
CA ASN A 536 2.79 41.01 47.32
C ASN A 536 3.79 41.42 48.40
N SER A 537 4.60 42.43 48.07
CA SER A 537 5.31 43.21 49.08
C SER A 537 4.26 43.80 50.04
N PRO A 538 4.35 43.56 51.36
CA PRO A 538 3.48 44.25 52.31
C PRO A 538 3.80 45.75 52.26
N GLU A 539 2.79 46.60 52.07
CA GLU A 539 2.90 48.01 52.41
C GLU A 539 3.24 48.10 53.90
N ASN A 540 4.36 48.73 54.21
CA ASN A 540 4.82 48.97 55.57
C ASN A 540 3.91 50.02 56.26
N PRO A 541 3.73 49.89 57.60
CA PRO A 541 2.63 50.47 58.37
C PRO A 541 2.63 51.99 58.53
#